data_AF-A0A495IVA0-F1
#
_entry.id   AF-A0A495IVA0-F1
#
_cell.length_a   1.000
_cell.length_b   1.000
_cell.length_c   1.000
_cell.angle_alpha   90.00
_cell.angle_beta   90.00
_cell.angle_gamma   90.00
#
_symmetry.space_group_name_H-M   'P 1'
#
loop_
_entity.id
_entity.type
_entity.pdbx_description
1 polymer ?
#
loop_
_entity_poly.entity_id
_entity_poly.type
_entity_poly.pdbx_seq_one_letter_code
_entity_poly.pdbx_strand_id
1 'polypeptide(L)'
;MQHLKEFLTRIQTFDLRIIEDDIHMEWGTNEKKHVKVYDISHQTQYYDSFSYRSELRVLKDMAFIDLIALDKERIKLQLEELAKVRERFKEFWRNYHDHHSEMTQVYERHFVFSVNLEYLFIVNGLQSTNAEIEVSSKFAEDLGESVKLREKFLRELIYATETAIKPKRSEAEFKEWLDAEREKREAATAETTNETIITPKSETPDVSETAAVQEAVTEPELSQEQLAAGKLVGYYPTFKEGAAGQLFDLLKTYFVPEEHAALEKLLLDDEAPASPLLFRGSATQLADAFKQLKEANLIVGCRMSDLERWIAPKFLYLSPQSQPRELPEDYLNGLMSGTKRPCKSPILKIERKEDKFFIVPASRNKK
;
A
#
# COMPACT_ATOMS: atom_id res chain seq x y z
N MET A 1 30.10 6.37 -1.50
CA MET A 1 29.33 7.14 -2.50
C MET A 1 29.43 6.58 -3.92
N GLN A 2 30.33 5.63 -4.20
CA GLN A 2 30.42 4.99 -5.51
C GLN A 2 29.13 4.23 -5.86
N HIS A 3 28.55 3.52 -4.90
CA HIS A 3 27.36 2.69 -5.12
C HIS A 3 26.09 3.53 -5.25
N LEU A 4 25.99 4.65 -4.53
CA LEU A 4 24.90 5.60 -4.76
C LEU A 4 24.93 6.13 -6.21
N LYS A 5 26.11 6.48 -6.72
CA LYS A 5 26.27 6.91 -8.11
C LYS A 5 25.88 5.79 -9.07
N GLU A 6 26.37 4.57 -8.88
CA GLU A 6 26.03 3.40 -9.71
C GLU A 6 24.52 3.14 -9.74
N PHE A 7 23.87 3.15 -8.57
CA PHE A 7 22.42 3.01 -8.46
C PHE A 7 21.69 4.13 -9.23
N LEU A 8 22.06 5.39 -9.00
CA LEU A 8 21.42 6.54 -9.65
C LEU A 8 21.61 6.55 -11.16
N THR A 9 22.80 6.21 -11.64
CA THR A 9 23.05 6.03 -13.07
C THR A 9 22.17 4.92 -13.61
N ARG A 10 22.09 3.76 -12.94
CA ARG A 10 21.33 2.61 -13.43
C ARG A 10 19.83 2.86 -13.51
N ILE A 11 19.24 3.53 -12.51
CA ILE A 11 17.80 3.86 -12.53
C ILE A 11 17.46 5.01 -13.47
N GLN A 12 18.44 5.78 -13.96
CA GLN A 12 18.22 6.86 -14.92
C GLN A 12 18.67 6.50 -16.32
N THR A 13 19.16 5.28 -16.54
CA THR A 13 19.61 4.81 -17.86
C THR A 13 18.61 3.81 -18.43
N PHE A 14 18.18 4.07 -19.66
CA PHE A 14 17.30 3.22 -20.45
C PHE A 14 18.08 2.74 -21.66
N ASP A 15 18.25 1.42 -21.79
CA ASP A 15 19.00 0.82 -22.90
C ASP A 15 17.99 0.24 -23.89
N LEU A 16 17.63 1.04 -24.90
CA LEU A 16 16.69 0.62 -25.94
C LEU A 16 17.42 -0.31 -26.91
N ARG A 17 16.83 -1.49 -27.16
CA ARG A 17 17.27 -2.39 -28.21
C ARG A 17 16.37 -2.24 -29.43
N ILE A 18 16.92 -2.51 -30.61
CA ILE A 18 16.15 -2.59 -31.84
C ILE A 18 16.14 -4.06 -32.25
N ILE A 19 14.95 -4.63 -32.38
CA ILE A 19 14.74 -6.01 -32.80
C ILE A 19 13.80 -6.05 -34.00
N GLU A 20 13.80 -7.16 -34.72
CA GLU A 20 12.81 -7.44 -35.77
C GLU A 20 11.70 -8.30 -35.16
N ASP A 21 10.45 -7.91 -35.35
CA ASP A 21 9.28 -8.58 -34.77
C ASP A 21 8.06 -8.50 -35.71
N ASP A 22 7.13 -9.43 -35.55
CA ASP A 22 5.87 -9.50 -36.30
C ASP A 22 4.72 -8.91 -35.46
N ILE A 23 4.40 -7.64 -35.69
CA ILE A 23 3.37 -6.92 -34.91
C ILE A 23 2.05 -6.81 -35.67
N HIS A 24 0.95 -6.79 -34.92
CA HIS A 24 -0.37 -6.47 -35.47
C HIS A 24 -0.50 -4.95 -35.64
N MET A 25 -0.93 -4.52 -36.83
CA MET A 25 -1.06 -3.10 -37.12
C MET A 25 -2.42 -2.53 -36.67
N GLU A 26 -3.47 -3.36 -36.69
CA GLU A 26 -4.84 -2.92 -36.38
C GLU A 26 -5.54 -3.93 -35.47
N TRP A 27 -6.48 -3.44 -34.67
CA TRP A 27 -7.26 -4.27 -33.76
C TRP A 27 -8.30 -5.09 -34.51
N GLY A 28 -8.36 -6.40 -34.25
CA GLY A 28 -9.34 -7.30 -34.87
C GLY A 28 -8.95 -7.86 -36.24
N THR A 29 -7.75 -7.55 -36.75
CA THR A 29 -7.18 -8.18 -37.95
C THR A 29 -6.08 -9.16 -37.57
N ASN A 30 -5.93 -10.25 -38.34
CA ASN A 30 -4.82 -11.20 -38.18
C ASN A 30 -3.58 -10.80 -39.01
N GLU A 31 -3.58 -9.60 -39.57
CA GLU A 31 -2.49 -9.11 -40.41
C GLU A 31 -1.32 -8.65 -39.53
N LYS A 32 -0.21 -9.39 -39.65
CA LYS A 32 1.05 -9.05 -39.01
C LYS A 32 2.02 -8.50 -40.04
N LYS A 33 2.77 -7.48 -39.66
CA LYS A 33 3.86 -6.95 -40.49
C LYS A 33 5.18 -7.17 -39.78
N HIS A 34 6.14 -7.70 -40.53
CA HIS A 34 7.52 -7.83 -40.10
C HIS A 34 8.20 -6.47 -40.15
N VAL A 35 8.56 -5.92 -38.98
CA VAL A 35 9.14 -4.57 -38.87
C VAL A 35 10.20 -4.52 -37.77
N LYS A 36 11.02 -3.47 -37.80
CA LYS A 36 11.91 -3.14 -36.69
C LYS A 36 11.13 -2.43 -35.60
N VAL A 37 11.31 -2.86 -34.36
CA VAL A 37 10.65 -2.29 -33.18
C VAL A 37 11.66 -2.02 -32.07
N TYR A 38 11.34 -1.08 -31.19
CA TYR A 38 12.06 -0.93 -29.94
C TYR A 38 11.72 -2.06 -28.96
N ASP A 39 12.72 -2.49 -28.19
CA ASP A 39 12.59 -3.46 -27.11
C ASP A 39 13.29 -2.96 -25.84
N ILE A 40 12.58 -3.08 -24.72
CA ILE A 40 13.12 -2.86 -23.37
C ILE A 40 12.73 -3.99 -22.40
N SER A 41 12.22 -5.12 -22.91
CA SER A 41 11.76 -6.24 -22.08
C SER A 41 12.82 -6.76 -21.11
N HIS A 42 14.10 -6.71 -21.52
CA HIS A 42 15.25 -7.08 -20.68
C HIS A 42 15.49 -6.16 -19.46
N GLN A 43 14.84 -5.00 -19.38
CA GLN A 43 14.89 -4.08 -18.23
C GLN A 43 13.53 -4.00 -17.50
N THR A 44 12.73 -5.06 -17.51
CA THR A 44 11.45 -5.13 -16.81
C THR A 44 11.51 -6.01 -15.55
N GLN A 45 10.36 -6.37 -14.98
CA GLN A 45 10.23 -7.26 -13.82
C GLN A 45 9.87 -8.72 -14.19
N TYR A 46 9.75 -9.02 -15.48
CA TYR A 46 9.29 -10.33 -15.98
C TYR A 46 10.39 -11.40 -15.95
N TYR A 47 10.02 -12.66 -16.22
CA TYR A 47 10.86 -13.83 -15.95
C TYR A 47 12.20 -13.80 -16.70
N ASP A 48 12.21 -13.30 -17.93
CA ASP A 48 13.42 -13.17 -18.76
C ASP A 48 14.35 -12.02 -18.31
N SER A 49 13.90 -11.17 -17.39
CA SER A 49 14.62 -10.01 -16.84
C SER A 49 14.81 -10.07 -15.32
N PHE A 50 14.70 -11.26 -14.70
CA PHE A 50 14.94 -11.45 -13.26
C PHE A 50 16.29 -10.90 -12.78
N SER A 51 17.30 -10.94 -13.67
CA SER A 51 18.61 -10.36 -13.44
C SER A 51 18.54 -8.85 -13.17
N TYR A 52 17.71 -8.11 -13.91
CA TYR A 52 17.62 -6.66 -13.80
C TYR A 52 17.02 -6.21 -12.47
N ARG A 53 15.88 -6.79 -12.07
CA ARG A 53 15.27 -6.47 -10.77
C ARG A 53 16.20 -6.81 -9.60
N SER A 54 16.92 -7.91 -9.71
CA SER A 54 17.87 -8.36 -8.68
C SER A 54 19.09 -7.43 -8.62
N GLU A 55 19.62 -7.03 -9.77
CA GLU A 55 20.68 -6.01 -9.91
C GLU A 55 20.27 -4.71 -9.23
N LEU A 56 19.08 -4.17 -9.55
CA LEU A 56 18.57 -2.94 -8.93
C LEU A 56 18.42 -3.06 -7.41
N ARG A 57 18.00 -4.22 -6.90
CA ARG A 57 17.90 -4.46 -5.45
C ARG A 57 19.28 -4.37 -4.80
N VAL A 58 20.27 -5.07 -5.34
CA VAL A 58 21.64 -5.07 -4.79
C VAL A 58 22.22 -3.65 -4.83
N LEU A 59 22.08 -2.95 -5.95
CA LEU A 59 22.55 -1.57 -6.08
C LEU A 59 21.86 -0.64 -5.08
N LYS A 60 20.54 -0.78 -4.87
CA LYS A 60 19.79 -0.01 -3.87
C LYS A 60 20.34 -0.27 -2.46
N ASP A 61 20.56 -1.53 -2.09
CA ASP A 61 21.02 -1.90 -0.76
C ASP A 61 22.45 -1.38 -0.51
N MET A 62 23.32 -1.41 -1.53
CA MET A 62 24.67 -0.81 -1.44
C MET A 62 24.63 0.72 -1.39
N ALA A 63 23.75 1.35 -2.18
CA ALA A 63 23.51 2.79 -2.13
C ALA A 63 22.99 3.26 -0.76
N PHE A 64 22.18 2.43 -0.09
CA PHE A 64 21.72 2.71 1.27
C PHE A 64 22.87 2.72 2.27
N ILE A 65 23.78 1.73 2.20
CA ILE A 65 24.98 1.68 3.04
C ILE A 65 25.84 2.95 2.83
N ASP A 66 26.01 3.36 1.58
CA ASP A 66 26.70 4.60 1.21
C ASP A 66 26.07 5.84 1.85
N LEU A 67 24.74 5.92 1.91
CA LEU A 67 24.01 7.04 2.49
C LEU A 67 24.11 7.07 4.02
N ILE A 68 23.88 5.94 4.70
CA ILE A 68 23.90 5.90 6.18
C ILE A 68 25.29 6.07 6.79
N ALA A 69 26.35 5.92 5.97
CA ALA A 69 27.72 6.21 6.38
C ALA A 69 28.00 7.73 6.50
N LEU A 70 27.10 8.59 6.00
CA LEU A 70 27.23 10.04 6.06
C LEU A 70 26.68 10.59 7.39
N ASP A 71 27.08 11.82 7.72
CA ASP A 71 26.44 12.58 8.80
C ASP A 71 25.02 13.04 8.40
N LYS A 72 24.20 13.39 9.41
CA LYS A 72 22.78 13.71 9.22
C LYS A 72 22.54 14.88 8.27
N GLU A 73 23.42 15.89 8.24
CA GLU A 73 23.24 17.05 7.36
C GLU A 73 23.50 16.67 5.91
N ARG A 74 24.56 15.89 5.67
CA ARG A 74 24.85 15.35 4.34
C ARG A 74 23.77 14.40 3.86
N ILE A 75 23.19 13.57 4.73
CA ILE A 75 22.06 12.69 4.34
C ILE A 75 20.86 13.53 3.88
N LYS A 76 20.52 14.62 4.60
CA LYS A 76 19.44 15.53 4.19
C LYS A 76 19.69 16.13 2.81
N LEU A 77 20.92 16.62 2.56
CA LEU A 77 21.30 17.14 1.25
C LEU A 77 21.15 16.06 0.15
N GLN A 78 21.58 14.83 0.42
CA GLN A 78 21.40 13.73 -0.55
C GLN A 78 19.93 13.41 -0.79
N LEU A 79 19.08 13.42 0.25
CA LEU A 79 17.63 13.23 0.11
C LEU A 79 16.98 14.30 -0.78
N GLU A 80 17.42 15.55 -0.69
CA GLU A 80 16.96 16.62 -1.58
C GLU A 80 17.34 16.36 -3.05
N GLU A 81 18.56 15.89 -3.32
CA GLU A 81 18.96 15.49 -4.69
C GLU A 81 18.18 14.27 -5.19
N LEU A 82 17.92 13.28 -4.34
CA LEU A 82 17.08 12.12 -4.67
C LEU A 82 15.63 12.54 -4.98
N ALA A 83 15.11 13.56 -4.30
CA ALA A 83 13.80 14.12 -4.57
C ALA A 83 13.72 14.74 -5.98
N LYS A 84 14.78 15.41 -6.46
CA LYS A 84 14.83 15.92 -7.83
C LYS A 84 14.75 14.80 -8.88
N VAL A 85 15.44 13.69 -8.65
CA VAL A 85 15.34 12.50 -9.53
C VAL A 85 13.91 11.96 -9.51
N ARG A 86 13.26 11.90 -8.34
CA ARG A 86 11.86 11.49 -8.21
C ARG A 86 10.90 12.38 -9.00
N GLU A 87 11.13 13.70 -9.06
CA GLU A 87 10.28 14.59 -9.86
C GLU A 87 10.36 14.29 -11.36
N ARG A 88 11.51 13.83 -11.89
CA ARG A 88 11.62 13.40 -13.30
C ARG A 88 10.74 12.19 -13.60
N PHE A 89 10.62 11.24 -12.67
CA PHE A 89 9.69 10.11 -12.79
C PHE A 89 8.23 10.57 -12.82
N LYS A 90 7.85 11.55 -12.00
CA LYS A 90 6.49 12.12 -12.03
C LYS A 90 6.20 12.82 -13.34
N GLU A 91 7.16 13.58 -13.86
CA GLU A 91 7.04 14.25 -15.15
C GLU A 91 6.90 13.25 -16.30
N PHE A 92 7.67 12.15 -16.26
CA PHE A 92 7.48 11.05 -17.20
C PHE A 92 6.05 10.50 -17.15
N TRP A 93 5.51 10.23 -15.96
CA TRP A 93 4.17 9.66 -15.84
C TRP A 93 3.08 10.59 -16.36
N ARG A 94 3.19 11.90 -16.13
CA ARG A 94 2.28 12.88 -16.72
C ARG A 94 2.27 12.76 -18.25
N ASN A 95 3.45 12.83 -18.87
CA ASN A 95 3.55 12.76 -20.32
C ASN A 95 3.14 11.37 -20.86
N TYR A 96 3.47 10.30 -20.14
CA TYR A 96 3.08 8.94 -20.49
C TYR A 96 1.56 8.81 -20.50
N HIS A 97 0.86 9.26 -19.46
CA HIS A 97 -0.60 9.16 -19.39
C HIS A 97 -1.31 10.03 -20.44
N ASP A 98 -0.71 11.14 -20.86
CA ASP A 98 -1.27 11.99 -21.92
C ASP A 98 -1.18 11.35 -23.32
N HIS A 99 -0.22 10.44 -23.54
CA HIS A 99 0.05 9.85 -24.86
C HIS A 99 -0.18 8.34 -24.94
N HIS A 100 -0.34 7.66 -23.80
CA HIS A 100 -0.52 6.21 -23.71
C HIS A 100 -2.00 5.83 -23.76
N SER A 101 -2.32 4.78 -24.52
CA SER A 101 -3.64 4.15 -24.52
C SER A 101 -3.51 2.64 -24.65
N GLU A 102 -4.20 1.91 -23.78
CA GLU A 102 -4.23 0.44 -23.80
C GLU A 102 -4.83 -0.13 -25.10
N MET A 103 -5.60 0.67 -25.84
CA MET A 103 -6.21 0.26 -27.11
C MET A 103 -5.26 0.43 -28.30
N THR A 104 -4.14 1.13 -28.14
CA THR A 104 -3.20 1.44 -29.22
C THR A 104 -2.25 0.25 -29.44
N GLN A 105 -2.30 -0.37 -30.63
CA GLN A 105 -1.40 -1.46 -31.01
C GLN A 105 -0.03 -0.96 -31.50
N VAL A 106 -0.05 0.13 -32.25
CA VAL A 106 1.16 0.78 -32.78
C VAL A 106 1.04 2.27 -32.53
N TYR A 107 2.01 2.80 -31.80
CA TYR A 107 2.10 4.21 -31.46
C TYR A 107 2.78 4.99 -32.58
N GLU A 108 2.52 6.29 -32.64
CA GLU A 108 3.26 7.17 -33.54
C GLU A 108 4.76 7.10 -33.23
N ARG A 109 5.62 7.11 -34.25
CA ARG A 109 7.08 6.93 -34.09
C ARG A 109 7.73 7.95 -33.16
N HIS A 110 7.08 9.10 -32.98
CA HIS A 110 7.55 10.14 -32.09
C HIS A 110 7.09 9.96 -30.63
N PHE A 111 6.36 8.90 -30.29
CA PHE A 111 5.88 8.61 -28.93
C PHE A 111 6.98 8.67 -27.86
N VAL A 112 8.16 8.11 -28.13
CA VAL A 112 9.30 8.13 -27.19
C VAL A 112 9.76 9.56 -26.87
N PHE A 113 9.61 10.47 -27.84
CA PHE A 113 9.87 11.90 -27.69
C PHE A 113 8.70 12.61 -27.01
N SER A 114 7.45 12.23 -27.30
CA SER A 114 6.25 12.79 -26.66
C SER A 114 6.24 12.54 -25.15
N VAL A 115 6.74 11.40 -24.70
CA VAL A 115 6.91 11.12 -23.25
C VAL A 115 8.14 11.79 -22.63
N ASN A 116 8.92 12.52 -23.43
CA ASN A 116 10.16 13.21 -23.07
C ASN A 116 11.24 12.30 -22.47
N LEU A 117 11.35 11.05 -22.94
CA LEU A 117 12.25 10.07 -22.32
C LEU A 117 13.71 10.53 -22.32
N GLU A 118 14.21 11.08 -23.43
CA GLU A 118 15.59 11.58 -23.58
C GLU A 118 15.89 12.87 -22.82
N TYR A 119 14.87 13.65 -22.50
CA TYR A 119 15.02 14.87 -21.71
C TYR A 119 15.08 14.56 -20.21
N LEU A 120 14.31 13.55 -19.77
CA LEU A 120 14.20 13.17 -18.37
C LEU A 120 15.29 12.18 -17.93
N PHE A 121 15.78 11.36 -18.85
CA PHE A 121 16.67 10.24 -18.55
C PHE A 121 17.78 10.09 -19.59
N ILE A 122 18.79 9.30 -19.24
CA ILE A 122 19.83 8.88 -20.17
C ILE A 122 19.25 7.75 -21.02
N VAL A 123 19.16 7.94 -22.33
CA VAL A 123 18.60 6.95 -23.24
C VAL A 123 19.66 6.50 -24.24
N ASN A 124 20.02 5.23 -24.17
CA ASN A 124 20.92 4.57 -25.12
C ASN A 124 20.09 3.87 -26.20
N GLY A 125 20.57 3.89 -27.44
CA GLY A 125 19.93 3.18 -28.55
C GLY A 125 18.72 3.87 -29.17
N LEU A 126 18.32 5.06 -28.68
CA LEU A 126 17.30 5.89 -29.32
C LEU A 126 17.77 6.38 -30.69
N GLN A 127 16.92 6.22 -31.70
CA GLN A 127 17.15 6.72 -33.07
C GLN A 127 16.24 7.91 -33.36
N SER A 128 16.60 8.71 -34.38
CA SER A 128 15.75 9.82 -34.83
C SER A 128 14.35 9.33 -35.26
N THR A 129 13.36 10.20 -35.20
CA THR A 129 11.97 9.94 -35.65
C THR A 129 11.87 9.51 -37.12
N ASN A 130 12.88 9.81 -37.94
CA ASN A 130 12.93 9.41 -39.35
C ASN A 130 13.38 7.96 -39.57
N ALA A 131 13.86 7.28 -38.52
CA ALA A 131 14.19 5.87 -38.61
C ALA A 131 12.91 5.03 -38.83
N GLU A 132 13.01 4.00 -39.66
CA GLU A 132 11.94 3.03 -39.87
C GLU A 132 11.87 2.04 -38.70
N ILE A 133 11.57 2.55 -37.50
CA ILE A 133 11.42 1.78 -36.27
C ILE A 133 10.05 2.10 -35.70
N GLU A 134 9.22 1.07 -35.55
CA GLU A 134 7.89 1.20 -34.99
C GLU A 134 7.90 1.11 -33.46
N VAL A 135 6.94 1.78 -32.84
CA VAL A 135 6.71 1.77 -31.40
C VAL A 135 5.51 0.87 -31.13
N SER A 136 5.76 -0.38 -30.73
CA SER A 136 4.69 -1.34 -30.45
C SER A 136 4.01 -1.09 -29.11
N SER A 137 2.78 -1.59 -28.95
CA SER A 137 2.06 -1.63 -27.67
C SER A 137 2.87 -2.29 -26.57
N LYS A 138 3.46 -3.44 -26.88
CA LYS A 138 4.37 -4.17 -25.99
C LYS A 138 5.52 -3.28 -25.51
N PHE A 139 6.17 -2.54 -26.40
CA PHE A 139 7.24 -1.64 -25.99
C PHE A 139 6.75 -0.54 -25.05
N ALA A 140 5.60 0.08 -25.34
CA ALA A 140 5.04 1.13 -24.50
C ALA A 140 4.70 0.60 -23.10
N GLU A 141 4.07 -0.58 -23.00
CA GLU A 141 3.78 -1.27 -21.73
C GLU A 141 5.05 -1.63 -20.97
N ASP A 142 6.03 -2.24 -21.65
CA ASP A 142 7.30 -2.63 -21.07
C ASP A 142 8.05 -1.39 -20.54
N LEU A 143 8.04 -0.27 -21.29
CA LEU A 143 8.61 1.00 -20.84
C LEU A 143 7.94 1.47 -19.55
N GLY A 144 6.61 1.45 -19.47
CA GLY A 144 5.86 1.79 -18.26
C GLY A 144 6.27 0.91 -17.07
N GLU A 145 6.26 -0.41 -17.21
CA GLU A 145 6.66 -1.32 -16.13
C GLU A 145 8.14 -1.16 -15.74
N SER A 146 9.00 -0.87 -16.71
CA SER A 146 10.43 -0.60 -16.54
C SER A 146 10.67 0.69 -15.73
N VAL A 147 9.93 1.76 -16.00
CA VAL A 147 9.98 3.03 -15.23
C VAL A 147 9.44 2.83 -13.82
N LYS A 148 8.29 2.16 -13.69
CA LYS A 148 7.65 1.86 -12.40
C LYS A 148 8.55 1.05 -11.46
N LEU A 149 9.31 0.10 -12.01
CA LEU A 149 10.27 -0.68 -11.24
C LEU A 149 11.40 0.22 -10.69
N ARG A 150 11.96 1.10 -11.52
CA ARG A 150 13.03 2.03 -11.13
C ARG A 150 12.56 3.01 -10.06
N GLU A 151 11.39 3.60 -10.27
CA GLU A 151 10.79 4.55 -9.33
C GLU A 151 10.53 3.89 -7.96
N LYS A 152 10.05 2.65 -7.97
CA LYS A 152 9.88 1.86 -6.74
C LYS A 152 11.18 1.76 -5.94
N PHE A 153 12.29 1.36 -6.56
CA PHE A 153 13.56 1.21 -5.84
C PHE A 153 14.10 2.55 -5.34
N LEU A 154 13.93 3.64 -6.10
CA LEU A 154 14.28 4.98 -5.64
C LEU A 154 13.46 5.37 -4.40
N ARG A 155 12.15 5.13 -4.42
CA ARG A 155 11.25 5.42 -3.29
C ARG A 155 11.62 4.62 -2.04
N GLU A 156 11.92 3.33 -2.20
CA GLU A 156 12.38 2.48 -1.11
C GLU A 156 13.69 3.01 -0.49
N LEU A 157 14.65 3.44 -1.32
CA LEU A 157 15.91 4.03 -0.86
C LEU A 157 15.67 5.31 -0.04
N ILE A 158 14.88 6.23 -0.59
CA ILE A 158 14.51 7.49 0.08
C ILE A 158 13.85 7.18 1.43
N TYR A 159 12.83 6.34 1.45
CA TYR A 159 12.08 5.99 2.65
C TYR A 159 12.96 5.33 3.73
N ALA A 160 13.82 4.38 3.34
CA ALA A 160 14.74 3.73 4.27
C ALA A 160 15.72 4.74 4.87
N THR A 161 16.24 5.65 4.04
CA THR A 161 17.20 6.69 4.45
C THR A 161 16.55 7.71 5.38
N GLU A 162 15.36 8.20 5.05
CA GLU A 162 14.57 9.07 5.92
C GLU A 162 14.29 8.42 7.27
N THR A 163 13.89 7.15 7.27
CA THR A 163 13.62 6.38 8.48
C THR A 163 14.87 6.21 9.34
N ALA A 164 16.04 6.02 8.72
CA ALA A 164 17.31 5.88 9.42
C ALA A 164 17.76 7.18 10.12
N ILE A 165 17.44 8.35 9.57
CA ILE A 165 17.83 9.66 10.16
C ILE A 165 16.79 10.25 11.11
N LYS A 166 15.55 9.74 11.12
CA LYS A 166 14.53 10.17 12.07
C LYS A 166 15.06 9.99 13.50
N PRO A 167 14.96 11.02 14.36
CA PRO A 167 15.39 10.89 15.75
C PRO A 167 14.62 9.73 16.36
N LYS A 168 15.36 8.71 16.83
CA LYS A 168 14.79 7.70 17.71
C LYS A 168 14.49 8.44 19.01
N ARG A 169 13.21 8.79 19.25
CA ARG A 169 12.78 9.35 20.53
C ARG A 169 13.31 8.43 21.62
N SER A 170 13.99 9.00 22.60
CA SER A 170 14.35 8.22 23.77
C SER A 170 13.08 7.76 24.48
N GLU A 171 13.14 6.66 25.23
CA GLU A 171 12.00 6.19 26.02
C GLU A 171 11.49 7.27 27.00
N ALA A 172 12.38 8.16 27.45
CA ALA A 172 12.05 9.31 28.29
C ALA A 172 11.28 10.39 27.51
N GLU A 173 11.77 10.80 26.33
CA GLU A 173 11.08 11.78 25.46
C GLU A 173 9.73 11.25 24.95
N PHE A 174 9.61 9.93 24.79
CA PHE A 174 8.34 9.28 24.44
C PHE A 174 7.35 9.27 25.61
N LYS A 175 7.82 9.05 26.85
CA LYS A 175 7.00 9.16 28.07
C LYS A 175 6.53 10.59 28.30
N GLU A 176 7.42 11.58 28.19
CA GLU A 176 7.04 12.99 28.32
C GLU A 176 5.99 13.41 27.28
N TRP A 177 6.10 12.92 26.04
CA TRP A 177 5.09 13.16 25.01
C TRP A 177 3.74 12.47 25.32
N LEU A 178 3.77 11.24 25.85
CA LEU A 178 2.55 10.52 26.28
C LEU A 178 1.86 11.20 27.46
N ASP A 179 2.62 11.71 28.42
CA ASP A 179 2.11 12.41 29.59
C ASP A 179 1.48 13.76 29.17
N ALA A 180 2.14 14.51 28.28
CA ALA A 180 1.60 15.76 27.72
C ALA A 180 0.33 15.54 26.87
N GLU A 181 0.23 14.41 26.16
CA GLU A 181 -0.97 14.07 25.38
C GLU A 181 -2.13 13.62 26.28
N ARG A 182 -1.83 12.97 27.42
CA ARG A 182 -2.82 12.61 28.44
C ARG A 182 -3.40 13.87 29.10
N GLU A 183 -2.56 14.82 29.48
CA GLU A 183 -3.00 16.09 30.07
C GLU A 183 -3.89 16.90 29.12
N LYS A 184 -3.59 16.92 27.81
CA LYS A 184 -4.45 17.56 26.80
C LYS A 184 -5.82 16.92 26.68
N ARG A 185 -5.89 15.58 26.73
CA ARG A 185 -7.16 14.84 26.66
C ARG A 185 -7.98 15.02 27.93
N GLU A 186 -7.33 15.06 29.10
CA GLU A 186 -8.00 15.31 30.38
C GLU A 186 -8.55 16.75 30.45
N ALA A 187 -7.80 17.73 29.96
CA ALA A 187 -8.27 19.11 29.84
C ALA A 187 -9.48 19.26 28.89
N ALA A 188 -9.44 18.58 27.73
CA ALA A 188 -10.56 18.59 26.78
C ALA A 188 -11.84 17.92 27.33
N THR A 189 -11.68 16.91 28.19
CA THR A 189 -12.82 16.19 28.79
C THR A 189 -13.44 16.99 29.94
N ALA A 190 -12.65 17.79 30.67
CA ALA A 190 -13.14 18.64 31.75
C ALA A 190 -14.04 19.79 31.25
N GLU A 191 -13.80 20.31 30.04
CA GLU A 191 -14.59 21.40 29.45
C GLU A 191 -15.98 20.95 28.95
N THR A 192 -16.21 19.65 28.71
CA THR A 192 -17.50 19.17 28.15
C THR A 192 -18.56 18.83 29.22
N THR A 193 -18.22 18.85 30.51
CA THR A 193 -19.12 18.38 31.59
C THR A 193 -19.99 19.45 32.25
N ASN A 194 -19.87 20.73 31.87
CA ASN A 194 -20.52 21.83 32.60
C ASN A 194 -21.78 22.45 31.97
N GLU A 195 -22.27 21.97 30.84
CA GLU A 195 -23.56 22.43 30.32
C GLU A 195 -24.44 21.24 29.92
N THR A 196 -25.38 20.86 30.79
CA THR A 196 -26.80 20.64 30.45
C THR A 196 -27.55 20.12 31.69
N ILE A 197 -28.41 20.95 32.30
CA ILE A 197 -29.54 20.50 33.14
C ILE A 197 -30.82 21.27 32.74
N ILE A 198 -31.68 20.56 31.97
CA ILE A 198 -33.16 20.38 32.05
C ILE A 198 -34.07 21.65 32.10
N THR A 199 -35.22 21.85 31.40
CA THR A 199 -36.47 21.06 31.17
C THR A 199 -37.51 21.91 30.35
N PRO A 200 -38.68 21.36 29.89
CA PRO A 200 -39.41 21.76 28.66
C PRO A 200 -40.89 22.24 28.83
N LYS A 201 -41.61 22.37 27.67
CA LYS A 201 -43.06 22.62 27.35
C LYS A 201 -43.40 24.08 26.95
N SER A 202 -44.34 24.43 26.06
CA SER A 202 -45.52 23.81 25.42
C SER A 202 -45.93 24.62 24.16
N GLU A 203 -46.79 24.03 23.31
CA GLU A 203 -47.81 24.66 22.43
C GLU A 203 -47.45 25.31 21.06
N THR A 204 -47.87 24.61 19.99
CA THR A 204 -48.37 25.07 18.66
C THR A 204 -49.76 25.75 18.79
N PRO A 205 -50.39 26.38 17.76
CA PRO A 205 -50.17 26.27 16.29
C PRO A 205 -50.26 27.60 15.48
N ASP A 206 -49.91 27.62 14.18
CA ASP A 206 -50.85 27.83 13.05
C ASP A 206 -50.14 28.00 11.67
N VAL A 207 -50.51 27.11 10.74
CA VAL A 207 -50.87 27.21 9.30
C VAL A 207 -50.12 28.14 8.31
N SER A 208 -49.57 27.54 7.24
CA SER A 208 -49.91 27.72 5.79
C SER A 208 -48.81 27.12 4.89
N GLU A 209 -49.07 26.06 4.13
CA GLU A 209 -49.31 26.03 2.65
C GLU A 209 -48.11 26.54 1.81
N THR A 210 -47.61 25.93 0.72
CA THR A 210 -48.03 24.87 -0.21
C THR A 210 -46.86 24.55 -1.16
N ALA A 211 -46.84 23.31 -1.73
CA ALA A 211 -46.32 22.91 -3.07
C ALA A 211 -44.81 23.08 -3.39
N ALA A 212 -44.11 22.26 -4.19
CA ALA A 212 -44.34 20.98 -4.87
C ALA A 212 -42.96 20.42 -5.32
N VAL A 213 -42.82 19.09 -5.22
CA VAL A 213 -42.11 18.13 -6.12
C VAL A 213 -40.85 18.58 -6.88
N GLN A 214 -39.72 17.91 -6.63
CA GLN A 214 -38.93 17.22 -7.68
C GLN A 214 -37.94 16.19 -7.08
N GLU A 215 -38.05 14.96 -7.58
CA GLU A 215 -37.09 13.88 -7.40
C GLU A 215 -35.75 14.22 -8.08
N ALA A 216 -34.64 13.92 -7.42
CA ALA A 216 -33.39 13.58 -8.08
C ALA A 216 -32.60 12.64 -7.15
N VAL A 217 -32.53 11.37 -7.54
CA VAL A 217 -31.55 10.40 -7.06
C VAL A 217 -30.18 10.90 -7.52
N THR A 218 -29.25 11.08 -6.60
CA THR A 218 -27.84 11.31 -6.93
C THR A 218 -26.99 10.49 -5.98
N GLU A 219 -26.53 9.33 -6.47
CA GLU A 219 -25.35 8.67 -5.94
C GLU A 219 -24.17 9.65 -6.05
N PRO A 220 -23.35 9.84 -4.99
CA PRO A 220 -22.09 10.54 -5.17
C PRO A 220 -21.12 9.57 -5.86
N GLU A 221 -20.90 9.77 -7.16
CA GLU A 221 -19.79 9.17 -7.89
C GLU A 221 -18.47 9.51 -7.19
N LEU A 222 -17.74 8.49 -6.75
CA LEU A 222 -16.39 8.62 -6.22
C LEU A 222 -15.47 9.21 -7.30
N SER A 223 -14.85 10.34 -6.98
CA SER A 223 -13.85 11.02 -7.79
C SER A 223 -12.65 10.10 -8.08
N GLN A 224 -12.20 10.10 -9.34
CA GLN A 224 -11.05 9.32 -9.84
C GLN A 224 -9.71 9.58 -9.09
N GLU A 225 -9.64 10.61 -8.25
CA GLU A 225 -8.51 10.87 -7.34
C GLU A 225 -8.37 9.81 -6.24
N GLN A 226 -9.43 9.08 -5.89
CA GLN A 226 -9.37 7.98 -4.90
C GLN A 226 -8.89 6.65 -5.49
N LEU A 227 -8.80 6.52 -6.82
CA LEU A 227 -8.28 5.34 -7.52
C LEU A 227 -6.77 5.45 -7.83
N ALA A 228 -6.19 6.65 -7.79
CA ALA A 228 -4.78 6.89 -8.12
C ALA A 228 -3.80 6.71 -6.94
N ALA A 229 -4.27 6.59 -5.69
CA ALA A 229 -3.44 6.38 -4.51
C ALA A 229 -2.90 4.93 -4.34
N GLY A 230 -3.15 4.05 -5.30
CA GLY A 230 -3.04 2.60 -5.16
C GLY A 230 -1.76 1.95 -5.71
N LYS A 231 -0.55 2.51 -5.53
CA LYS A 231 0.70 1.75 -5.77
C LYS A 231 1.88 2.28 -4.94
N LEU A 232 2.26 1.50 -3.91
CA LEU A 232 3.45 1.62 -3.03
C LEU A 232 3.43 2.77 -2.00
N VAL A 233 2.31 2.88 -1.29
CA VAL A 233 2.30 2.85 0.18
C VAL A 233 2.44 1.36 0.56
N GLY A 234 3.03 0.99 1.71
CA GLY A 234 2.85 -0.37 2.21
C GLY A 234 1.36 -0.70 2.16
N TYR A 235 0.97 -1.83 1.57
CA TYR A 235 -0.43 -2.17 1.46
C TYR A 235 -0.93 -2.57 2.85
N TYR A 236 -1.34 -1.58 3.64
CA TYR A 236 -1.83 -1.78 5.01
C TYR A 236 -3.25 -2.33 4.96
N PRO A 237 -3.60 -3.25 5.88
CA PRO A 237 -4.97 -3.72 5.99
C PRO A 237 -5.88 -2.59 6.44
N THR A 238 -6.79 -2.17 5.56
CA THR A 238 -7.82 -1.18 5.89
C THR A 238 -9.12 -1.90 6.23
N PHE A 239 -9.63 -1.68 7.44
CA PHE A 239 -10.92 -2.21 7.86
C PHE A 239 -12.04 -1.37 7.26
N LYS A 240 -13.10 -2.02 6.76
CA LYS A 240 -14.34 -1.31 6.39
C LYS A 240 -15.00 -0.69 7.63
N GLU A 241 -15.76 0.37 7.40
CA GLU A 241 -16.46 1.11 8.45
C GLU A 241 -17.24 0.16 9.37
N GLY A 242 -17.02 0.28 10.69
CA GLY A 242 -17.62 -0.57 11.71
C GLY A 242 -17.04 -1.98 11.87
N ALA A 243 -16.20 -2.48 10.96
CA ALA A 243 -15.60 -3.82 11.06
C ALA A 243 -14.50 -3.88 12.13
N ALA A 244 -13.68 -2.82 12.26
CA ALA A 244 -12.65 -2.72 13.28
C ALA A 244 -13.24 -2.73 14.71
N GLY A 245 -14.32 -1.97 14.94
CA GLY A 245 -15.01 -1.93 16.23
C GLY A 245 -15.64 -3.27 16.61
N GLN A 246 -16.33 -3.92 15.66
CA GLN A 246 -16.88 -5.27 15.88
C GLN A 246 -15.80 -6.32 16.16
N LEU A 247 -14.65 -6.22 15.47
CA LEU A 247 -13.51 -7.11 15.71
C LEU A 247 -12.89 -6.85 17.08
N PHE A 248 -12.73 -5.59 17.47
CA PHE A 248 -12.23 -5.20 18.79
C PHE A 248 -13.10 -5.75 19.92
N ASP A 249 -14.42 -5.57 19.82
CA ASP A 249 -15.38 -6.06 20.82
C ASP A 249 -15.30 -7.58 21.04
N LEU A 250 -14.98 -8.32 19.99
CA LEU A 250 -14.80 -9.77 20.04
C LEU A 250 -13.41 -10.15 20.57
N LEU A 251 -12.36 -9.52 20.05
CA LEU A 251 -10.97 -9.84 20.38
C LEU A 251 -10.58 -9.40 21.80
N LYS A 252 -11.12 -8.30 22.34
CA LYS A 252 -10.75 -7.79 23.69
C LYS A 252 -10.89 -8.84 24.80
N THR A 253 -11.81 -9.80 24.64
CA THR A 253 -11.99 -10.91 25.59
C THR A 253 -10.80 -11.88 25.67
N TYR A 254 -9.90 -11.84 24.69
CA TYR A 254 -8.69 -12.67 24.59
C TYR A 254 -7.41 -11.91 24.97
N PHE A 255 -7.50 -10.63 25.34
CA PHE A 255 -6.38 -9.81 25.79
C PHE A 255 -6.61 -9.33 27.21
N VAL A 256 -5.53 -8.94 27.90
CA VAL A 256 -5.65 -8.34 29.24
C VAL A 256 -6.20 -6.92 29.15
N PRO A 257 -6.93 -6.42 30.17
CA PRO A 257 -7.48 -5.06 30.17
C PRO A 257 -6.46 -3.97 29.86
N GLU A 258 -5.20 -4.16 30.28
CA GLU A 258 -4.10 -3.24 30.05
C GLU A 258 -3.71 -3.12 28.57
N GLU A 259 -4.01 -4.14 27.76
CA GLU A 259 -3.73 -4.17 26.31
C GLU A 259 -4.93 -3.72 25.46
N HIS A 260 -6.10 -3.50 26.06
CA HIS A 260 -7.33 -3.16 25.32
C HIS A 260 -7.18 -1.83 24.55
N ALA A 261 -6.62 -0.81 25.19
CA ALA A 261 -6.40 0.48 24.53
C ALA A 261 -5.41 0.39 23.36
N ALA A 262 -4.38 -0.45 23.48
CA ALA A 262 -3.39 -0.66 22.41
C ALA A 262 -3.98 -1.48 21.24
N LEU A 263 -4.83 -2.46 21.55
CA LEU A 263 -5.56 -3.24 20.54
C LEU A 263 -6.57 -2.38 19.78
N GLU A 264 -7.29 -1.51 20.49
CA GLU A 264 -8.26 -0.58 19.89
C GLU A 264 -7.57 0.35 18.90
N LYS A 265 -6.51 1.04 19.33
CA LYS A 265 -5.69 1.92 18.48
C LYS A 265 -5.08 1.19 17.29
N LEU A 266 -4.66 -0.06 17.46
CA LEU A 266 -4.12 -0.85 16.37
C LEU A 266 -5.17 -1.18 15.30
N LEU A 267 -6.41 -1.47 15.72
CA LEU A 267 -7.47 -1.88 14.80
C LEU A 267 -8.19 -0.69 14.15
N LEU A 268 -8.36 0.41 14.89
CA LEU A 268 -9.07 1.61 14.42
C LEU A 268 -8.14 2.62 13.73
N ASP A 269 -6.94 2.83 14.27
CA ASP A 269 -6.03 3.90 13.85
C ASP A 269 -4.74 3.38 13.18
N ASP A 270 -4.58 2.06 13.04
CA ASP A 270 -3.36 1.37 12.57
C ASP A 270 -2.09 1.77 13.35
N GLU A 271 -2.25 2.20 14.61
CA GLU A 271 -1.14 2.57 15.48
C GLU A 271 -0.43 1.30 15.96
N ALA A 272 0.84 1.13 15.59
CA ALA A 272 1.62 -0.04 16.01
C ALA A 272 1.83 -0.04 17.54
N PRO A 273 1.57 -1.16 18.23
CA PRO A 273 1.73 -1.24 19.67
C PRO A 273 3.22 -1.19 20.06
N ALA A 274 3.55 -0.60 21.21
CA ALA A 274 4.93 -0.46 21.70
C ALA A 274 5.60 -1.82 21.99
N SER A 275 4.80 -2.83 22.31
CA SER A 275 5.20 -4.24 22.40
C SER A 275 4.15 -5.12 21.72
N PRO A 276 4.53 -6.25 21.13
CA PRO A 276 3.59 -7.21 20.55
C PRO A 276 2.50 -7.60 21.55
N LEU A 277 1.23 -7.57 21.12
CA LEU A 277 0.08 -7.86 21.98
C LEU A 277 -0.05 -9.36 22.22
N LEU A 278 -0.25 -9.79 23.46
CA LEU A 278 -0.33 -11.21 23.80
C LEU A 278 -1.75 -11.76 23.65
N PHE A 279 -2.01 -12.41 22.52
CA PHE A 279 -3.27 -13.11 22.30
C PHE A 279 -3.34 -14.38 23.15
N ARG A 280 -4.33 -14.45 24.06
CA ARG A 280 -4.50 -15.60 24.97
C ARG A 280 -5.16 -16.82 24.33
N GLY A 281 -5.46 -16.77 23.03
CA GLY A 281 -5.91 -17.92 22.25
C GLY A 281 -4.78 -18.58 21.44
N SER A 282 -5.14 -19.56 20.62
CA SER A 282 -4.19 -20.24 19.74
C SER A 282 -3.85 -19.40 18.50
N ALA A 283 -2.62 -19.55 17.96
CA ALA A 283 -2.22 -18.90 16.72
C ALA A 283 -3.18 -19.16 15.54
N THR A 284 -3.74 -20.38 15.48
CA THR A 284 -4.70 -20.76 14.44
C THR A 284 -6.00 -19.97 14.53
N GLN A 285 -6.43 -19.59 15.73
CA GLN A 285 -7.65 -18.78 15.94
C GLN A 285 -7.47 -17.35 15.46
N LEU A 286 -6.32 -16.75 15.78
CA LEU A 286 -6.00 -15.40 15.36
C LEU A 286 -5.84 -15.31 13.83
N ALA A 287 -5.07 -16.23 13.24
CA ALA A 287 -4.86 -16.29 11.80
C ALA A 287 -6.17 -16.51 11.03
N ASP A 288 -7.04 -17.40 11.54
CA ASP A 288 -8.33 -17.69 10.94
C ASP A 288 -9.30 -16.50 11.00
N ALA A 289 -9.29 -15.72 12.10
CA ALA A 289 -10.08 -14.50 12.19
C ALA A 289 -9.70 -13.47 11.11
N PHE A 290 -8.41 -13.16 10.98
CA PHE A 290 -7.94 -12.23 9.94
C PHE A 290 -8.16 -12.76 8.52
N LYS A 291 -8.03 -14.08 8.33
CA LYS A 291 -8.34 -14.73 7.06
C LYS A 291 -9.82 -14.59 6.69
N GLN A 292 -10.74 -14.90 7.60
CA GLN A 292 -12.18 -14.77 7.35
C GLN A 292 -12.56 -13.33 7.01
N LEU A 293 -12.01 -12.34 7.74
CA LEU A 293 -12.24 -10.92 7.46
C LEU A 293 -11.72 -10.52 6.08
N LYS A 294 -10.59 -11.09 5.66
CA LYS A 294 -10.03 -10.85 4.34
C LYS A 294 -10.89 -11.46 3.22
N GLU A 295 -11.33 -12.69 3.40
CA GLU A 295 -12.19 -13.41 2.44
C GLU A 295 -13.58 -12.77 2.31
N ALA A 296 -14.13 -12.22 3.39
CA ALA A 296 -15.40 -11.48 3.39
C ALA A 296 -15.28 -10.03 2.91
N ASN A 297 -14.11 -9.60 2.42
CA ASN A 297 -13.84 -8.22 2.01
C ASN A 297 -14.12 -7.17 3.12
N LEU A 298 -13.94 -7.55 4.39
CA LEU A 298 -13.98 -6.63 5.53
C LEU A 298 -12.62 -5.98 5.79
N ILE A 299 -11.54 -6.63 5.35
CA ILE A 299 -10.19 -6.07 5.25
C ILE A 299 -9.83 -5.89 3.77
N VAL A 300 -9.65 -4.64 3.35
CA VAL A 300 -9.29 -4.25 1.98
C VAL A 300 -7.90 -3.61 1.95
N GLY A 301 -7.39 -3.27 0.76
CA GLY A 301 -6.13 -2.53 0.63
C GLY A 301 -4.84 -3.35 0.73
N CYS A 302 -4.91 -4.64 1.09
CA CYS A 302 -3.71 -5.51 1.22
C CYS A 302 -3.82 -6.87 0.53
N ARG A 303 -2.70 -7.50 0.13
CA ARG A 303 -2.69 -8.93 -0.26
C ARG A 303 -2.66 -9.80 1.00
N MET A 304 -2.94 -11.10 0.87
CA MET A 304 -2.86 -12.04 2.01
C MET A 304 -1.45 -12.06 2.62
N SER A 305 -0.40 -12.04 1.79
CA SER A 305 0.99 -11.93 2.22
C SER A 305 1.31 -10.63 2.97
N ASP A 306 0.66 -9.53 2.60
CA ASP A 306 0.86 -8.23 3.26
C ASP A 306 0.17 -8.21 4.63
N LEU A 307 -0.99 -8.87 4.74
CA LEU A 307 -1.69 -9.08 6.01
C LEU A 307 -0.89 -9.98 6.96
N GLU A 308 -0.29 -11.05 6.45
CA GLU A 308 0.61 -11.94 7.22
C GLU A 308 1.79 -11.14 7.81
N ARG A 309 2.44 -10.32 6.98
CA ARG A 309 3.56 -9.46 7.38
C ARG A 309 3.14 -8.33 8.34
N TRP A 310 1.89 -7.90 8.29
CA TRP A 310 1.33 -6.93 9.25
C TRP A 310 1.03 -7.56 10.61
N ILE A 311 0.53 -8.79 10.65
CA ILE A 311 0.18 -9.50 11.90
C ILE A 311 1.43 -9.95 12.66
N ALA A 312 2.42 -10.53 11.95
CA ALA A 312 3.60 -11.18 12.53
C ALA A 312 4.32 -10.36 13.62
N PRO A 313 4.66 -9.06 13.40
CA PRO A 313 5.37 -8.27 14.41
C PRO A 313 4.46 -7.68 15.50
N LYS A 314 3.13 -7.74 15.35
CA LYS A 314 2.18 -7.02 16.22
C LYS A 314 1.52 -7.91 17.27
N PHE A 315 1.59 -9.23 17.10
CA PHE A 315 0.92 -10.19 17.98
C PHE A 315 1.85 -11.33 18.41
N LEU A 316 1.70 -11.74 19.66
CA LEU A 316 2.18 -13.01 20.21
C LEU A 316 0.98 -13.92 20.48
N TYR A 317 1.21 -15.22 20.59
CA TYR A 317 0.18 -16.16 21.01
C TYR A 317 0.64 -17.03 22.17
N LEU A 318 -0.32 -17.50 22.98
CA LEU A 318 -0.04 -18.52 23.99
C LEU A 318 0.03 -19.90 23.35
N SER A 319 1.20 -20.53 23.48
CA SER A 319 1.37 -21.94 23.15
C SER A 319 0.54 -22.83 24.10
N PRO A 320 0.30 -24.11 23.76
CA PRO A 320 -0.37 -25.06 24.67
C PRO A 320 0.34 -25.25 26.01
N GLN A 321 1.62 -24.86 26.12
CA GLN A 321 2.40 -24.85 27.36
C GLN A 321 2.31 -23.51 28.12
N SER A 322 1.37 -22.63 27.76
CA SER A 322 1.17 -21.29 28.34
C SER A 322 2.38 -20.35 28.23
N GLN A 323 3.27 -20.61 27.27
CA GLN A 323 4.41 -19.73 26.96
C GLN A 323 4.08 -18.81 25.77
N PRO A 324 4.40 -17.51 25.85
CA PRO A 324 4.34 -16.59 24.71
C PRO A 324 5.23 -17.06 23.58
N ARG A 325 4.72 -17.08 22.37
CA ARG A 325 5.49 -17.39 21.16
C ARG A 325 5.21 -16.39 20.06
N GLU A 326 6.24 -16.13 19.27
CA GLU A 326 6.17 -15.32 18.06
C GLU A 326 5.39 -16.03 16.96
N LEU A 327 4.83 -15.23 16.06
CA LEU A 327 4.15 -15.67 14.85
C LEU A 327 5.07 -15.42 13.64
N PRO A 328 6.02 -16.33 13.34
CA PRO A 328 6.88 -16.15 12.18
C PRO A 328 6.07 -16.14 10.89
N GLU A 329 6.48 -15.31 9.92
CA GLU A 329 5.77 -15.11 8.64
C GLU A 329 5.48 -16.44 7.94
N ASP A 330 6.45 -17.36 7.89
CA ASP A 330 6.30 -18.70 7.28
C ASP A 330 5.21 -19.54 7.95
N TYR A 331 5.02 -19.36 9.26
CA TYR A 331 4.00 -20.07 10.03
C TYR A 331 2.60 -19.48 9.78
N LEU A 332 2.48 -18.16 9.69
CA LEU A 332 1.23 -17.50 9.30
C LEU A 332 0.86 -17.80 7.86
N ASN A 333 1.82 -17.85 6.95
CA ASN A 333 1.59 -18.25 5.56
C ASN A 333 0.98 -19.65 5.45
N GLY A 334 1.50 -20.61 6.23
CA GLY A 334 0.96 -21.96 6.30
C GLY A 334 -0.46 -22.06 6.87
N LEU A 335 -0.89 -21.07 7.67
CA LEU A 335 -2.22 -21.01 8.31
C LEU A 335 -3.25 -20.21 7.50
N MET A 336 -2.84 -19.08 6.93
CA MET A 336 -3.72 -18.16 6.20
C MET A 336 -3.82 -18.55 4.73
N SER A 337 -2.68 -18.80 4.08
CA SER A 337 -2.60 -19.12 2.65
C SER A 337 -2.62 -20.64 2.36
N GLY A 338 -2.26 -21.48 3.34
CA GLY A 338 -2.26 -22.94 3.20
C GLY A 338 -3.61 -23.62 3.48
N THR A 339 -3.93 -24.70 2.76
CA THR A 339 -5.05 -25.61 3.05
C THR A 339 -4.70 -26.69 4.10
N LYS A 340 -3.47 -26.67 4.61
CA LYS A 340 -2.87 -27.79 5.37
C LYS A 340 -3.36 -27.91 6.82
N ARG A 341 -3.93 -26.86 7.42
CA ARG A 341 -4.36 -26.85 8.84
C ARG A 341 -5.63 -26.01 9.03
N PRO A 342 -6.84 -26.57 8.82
CA PRO A 342 -8.08 -25.85 9.09
C PRO A 342 -8.22 -25.53 10.58
N CYS A 343 -8.68 -24.32 10.91
CA CYS A 343 -8.95 -23.93 12.28
C CYS A 343 -10.12 -24.77 12.84
N LYS A 344 -9.88 -25.49 13.94
CA LYS A 344 -10.89 -26.37 14.56
C LYS A 344 -11.85 -25.64 15.50
N SER A 345 -11.53 -24.40 15.89
CA SER A 345 -12.28 -23.63 16.88
C SER A 345 -12.21 -22.13 16.58
N PRO A 346 -12.82 -21.67 15.47
CA PRO A 346 -12.77 -20.27 15.05
C PRO A 346 -13.32 -19.36 16.16
N ILE A 347 -12.78 -18.15 16.28
CA ILE A 347 -13.23 -17.16 17.27
C ILE A 347 -14.39 -16.30 16.75
N LEU A 348 -14.46 -16.12 15.44
CA LEU A 348 -15.53 -15.38 14.77
C LEU A 348 -16.10 -16.19 13.62
N LYS A 349 -17.32 -15.85 13.25
CA LYS A 349 -17.99 -16.30 12.04
C LYS A 349 -18.59 -15.05 11.39
N ILE A 350 -18.53 -15.00 10.07
CA ILE A 350 -19.10 -13.89 9.31
C ILE A 350 -20.49 -14.29 8.83
N GLU A 351 -21.50 -13.53 9.22
CA GLU A 351 -22.88 -13.73 8.75
C GLU A 351 -23.26 -12.64 7.75
N ARG A 352 -23.89 -13.05 6.64
CA ARG A 352 -24.44 -12.13 5.64
C ARG A 352 -25.94 -11.96 5.89
N LYS A 353 -26.38 -10.74 6.19
CA LYS A 353 -27.80 -10.36 6.24
C LYS A 353 -28.00 -9.10 5.39
N GLU A 354 -28.93 -9.17 4.45
CA GLU A 354 -29.39 -8.01 3.65
C GLU A 354 -28.24 -7.16 3.09
N ASP A 355 -27.29 -7.82 2.42
CA ASP A 355 -26.07 -7.22 1.83
C ASP A 355 -25.06 -6.56 2.79
N LYS A 356 -25.22 -6.74 4.10
CA LYS A 356 -24.22 -6.36 5.11
C LYS A 356 -23.60 -7.59 5.77
N PHE A 357 -22.28 -7.54 5.97
CA PHE A 357 -21.52 -8.56 6.70
C PHE A 357 -21.43 -8.19 8.17
N PHE A 358 -21.78 -9.12 9.06
CA PHE A 358 -21.69 -8.96 10.50
C PHE A 358 -20.65 -9.93 11.07
N ILE A 359 -19.78 -9.44 11.95
CA ILE A 359 -18.83 -10.27 12.69
C ILE A 359 -19.55 -10.77 13.95
N VAL A 360 -19.86 -12.06 13.99
CA VAL A 360 -20.49 -12.69 15.17
C VAL A 360 -19.51 -13.65 15.85
N PRO A 361 -19.55 -13.77 17.19
CA PRO A 361 -18.76 -14.78 17.88
C PRO A 361 -19.18 -16.17 17.40
N ALA A 362 -18.20 -17.01 17.05
CA ALA A 362 -18.49 -18.38 16.67
C ALA A 362 -19.06 -19.13 17.90
N SER A 363 -20.24 -19.74 17.76
CA SER A 363 -20.90 -20.46 18.85
C SER A 363 -19.97 -21.53 19.44
N ARG A 364 -19.50 -21.32 20.66
CA ARG A 364 -18.87 -22.38 21.46
C ARG A 364 -19.93 -23.44 21.73
N ASN A 365 -19.84 -24.60 21.08
CA ASN A 365 -20.47 -25.80 21.60
C ASN A 365 -19.89 -26.02 23.01
N LYS A 366 -20.68 -25.71 24.05
CA LYS A 366 -20.38 -26.14 25.41
C LYS A 366 -20.29 -27.66 25.38
N LYS A 367 -19.09 -28.19 25.60
CA LYS A 367 -18.90 -29.51 26.18
C LYS A 367 -18.08 -29.34 27.43
#